data_AF-A0A8R1IUP2-F1
#
_entry.id   AF-A0A8R1IUP2-F1
#
_cell.length_a   1.000
_cell.length_b   1.000
_cell.length_c   1.000
_cell.angle_alpha   90.00
_cell.angle_beta   90.00
_cell.angle_gamma   90.00
#
_symmetry.space_group_name_H-M   'P 1'
#
loop_
_entity.id
_entity.type
_entity.pdbx_description
1 polymer ?
#
loop_
_entity_poly.entity_id
_entity_poly.type
_entity_poly.pdbx_seq_one_letter_code
_entity_poly.pdbx_strand_id
1 'polypeptide(L)'
;MTMMPECILAKELGIPYATTALVTDYDCWKEEEQVTASSVMQVFAANVEKAKKLFVEAVGEIGKVDWSDEIRKMKVNCRAAAYNQPSVLH
;
A
#
# COMPACT_ATOMS: atom_id res chain seq x y z
N MET A 1 2.57 -8.99 -6.03
CA MET A 1 3.50 -9.74 -5.16
C MET A 1 4.36 -8.86 -4.23
N THR A 2 4.07 -7.56 -4.06
CA THR A 2 4.92 -6.64 -3.28
C THR A 2 4.32 -6.21 -1.93
N MET A 3 3.03 -6.47 -1.71
CA MET A 3 2.31 -5.93 -0.54
C MET A 3 2.71 -6.58 0.79
N MET A 4 3.24 -7.80 0.75
CA MET A 4 3.71 -8.56 1.92
C MET A 4 5.24 -8.75 1.77
N PRO A 5 6.08 -8.41 2.78
CA PRO A 5 5.78 -8.08 4.18
C PRO A 5 5.63 -6.57 4.48
N GLU A 6 5.68 -5.70 3.48
CA GLU A 6 5.74 -4.23 3.66
C GLU A 6 4.60 -3.67 4.53
N CYS A 7 3.37 -4.15 4.32
CA CYS A 7 2.20 -3.70 5.07
C CYS A 7 2.27 -4.06 6.57
N ILE A 8 2.93 -5.18 6.92
CA ILE A 8 3.07 -5.62 8.30
C ILE A 8 4.14 -4.79 9.01
N LEU A 9 5.28 -4.56 8.34
CA LEU A 9 6.37 -3.75 8.89
C LEU A 9 5.93 -2.31 9.13
N ALA A 10 5.17 -1.70 8.21
CA ALA A 10 4.65 -0.35 8.41
C ALA A 10 3.70 -0.26 9.63
N LYS A 11 2.89 -1.30 9.84
CA LYS A 11 1.99 -1.40 11.00
C LYS A 11 2.76 -1.61 12.31
N GLU A 12 3.81 -2.42 12.30
CA GLU A 12 4.72 -2.59 13.44
C GLU A 12 5.48 -1.33 13.80
N LEU A 13 5.74 -0.43 12.84
CA LEU A 13 6.35 0.88 13.10
C LEU A 13 5.32 1.96 13.50
N GLY A 14 4.02 1.64 13.46
CA GLY A 14 2.94 2.60 13.74
C GLY A 14 2.82 3.69 12.67
N ILE A 15 3.22 3.39 11.43
CA ILE A 15 3.15 4.31 10.29
C ILE A 15 1.82 4.08 9.57
N PRO A 16 1.02 5.14 9.31
CA PRO A 16 -0.15 5.04 8.44
C PRO A 16 0.28 4.57 7.04
N TYR A 17 -0.24 3.43 6.60
CA TYR A 17 0.12 2.82 5.32
C TYR A 17 -1.15 2.58 4.48
N ALA A 18 -1.14 3.08 3.25
CA ALA A 18 -2.19 2.87 2.27
C ALA A 18 -1.55 2.49 0.93
N THR A 19 -2.09 1.46 0.27
CA THR A 19 -1.61 1.02 -1.05
C THR A 19 -2.67 1.31 -2.10
N THR A 20 -2.25 1.93 -3.20
CA THR A 20 -3.06 2.01 -4.43
C THR A 20 -2.52 0.99 -5.43
N ALA A 21 -3.32 -0.03 -5.73
CA ALA A 21 -2.97 -1.02 -6.76
C ALA A 21 -3.36 -0.49 -8.14
N LEU A 22 -2.40 -0.36 -9.05
CA LEU A 22 -2.68 -0.06 -10.44
C LEU A 22 -2.95 -1.38 -11.16
N VAL A 23 -4.16 -1.52 -11.72
CA VAL A 23 -4.51 -2.70 -12.53
C VAL A 23 -3.79 -2.59 -13.86
N THR A 24 -2.74 -3.39 -14.06
CA THR A 24 -1.89 -3.36 -15.27
C THR A 24 -2.28 -4.40 -16.30
N ASP A 25 -2.95 -5.47 -15.88
CA ASP A 25 -3.34 -6.60 -16.69
C ASP A 25 -4.54 -7.31 -16.05
N TYR A 26 -5.36 -7.94 -16.90
CA TYR A 26 -6.26 -8.98 -16.46
C TYR A 26 -5.44 -10.26 -16.53
N ASP A 27 -5.10 -10.81 -15.36
CA ASP A 27 -4.40 -12.08 -15.14
C ASP A 27 -4.85 -13.20 -16.12
N CYS A 28 -4.19 -14.35 -16.15
CA CYS A 28 -4.35 -15.39 -17.19
C CYS A 28 -5.75 -16.07 -17.30
N TRP A 29 -6.78 -15.55 -16.63
CA TRP A 29 -8.16 -16.01 -16.67
C TRP A 29 -8.89 -15.65 -17.98
N LYS A 30 -8.31 -14.78 -18.82
CA LYS A 30 -8.84 -14.41 -20.14
C LYS A 30 -8.01 -15.09 -21.23
N GLU A 31 -8.58 -16.09 -21.89
CA GLU A 31 -7.87 -17.02 -22.81
C GLU A 31 -7.23 -16.35 -24.05
N GLU A 32 -7.54 -15.09 -24.36
CA GLU A 32 -7.11 -14.42 -25.61
C GLU A 32 -5.87 -13.51 -25.47
N GLU A 33 -5.37 -13.21 -24.27
CA GLU A 33 -4.24 -12.27 -24.08
C GLU A 33 -3.09 -12.91 -23.29
N GLN A 34 -2.04 -13.35 -23.98
CA GLN A 34 -0.79 -13.76 -23.32
C GLN A 34 -0.07 -12.55 -22.72
N VAL A 35 0.08 -12.54 -21.40
CA VAL A 35 0.76 -11.49 -20.63
C VAL A 35 2.23 -11.44 -21.05
N THR A 36 2.62 -10.39 -21.77
CA THR A 36 4.01 -10.14 -22.16
C THR A 36 4.53 -8.93 -21.38
N ALA A 37 5.75 -8.97 -20.85
CA ALA A 37 6.30 -7.87 -20.04
C ALA A 37 6.29 -6.50 -20.76
N SER A 38 6.39 -6.52 -22.09
CA SER A 38 6.30 -5.33 -22.94
C SER A 38 4.91 -4.68 -22.99
N SER A 39 3.82 -5.47 -22.95
CA SER A 39 2.46 -4.90 -22.94
C SER A 39 2.14 -4.26 -21.59
N VAL A 40 2.57 -4.90 -20.50
CA VAL A 40 2.46 -4.35 -19.13
C VAL A 40 3.17 -2.99 -19.02
N MET A 41 4.38 -2.86 -19.56
CA MET A 41 5.13 -1.59 -19.53
C MET A 41 4.47 -0.47 -20.34
N GLN A 42 3.83 -0.79 -21.47
CA GLN A 42 3.09 0.22 -22.27
C GLN A 42 1.83 0.71 -21.57
N VAL A 43 1.04 -0.21 -20.99
CA VAL A 43 -0.16 0.14 -20.21
C VAL A 43 0.23 0.88 -18.94
N PHE A 44 1.34 0.49 -18.30
CA PHE A 44 1.89 1.20 -17.15
C PHE A 44 2.27 2.63 -17.53
N ALA A 45 3.06 2.83 -18.60
CA ALA A 45 3.47 4.17 -19.05
C ALA A 45 2.27 5.08 -19.37
N ALA A 46 1.21 4.55 -19.99
CA ALA A 46 -0.01 5.30 -20.28
C ALA A 46 -0.82 5.68 -19.02
N ASN A 47 -0.72 4.90 -17.94
CA ASN A 47 -1.46 5.12 -16.70
C ASN A 47 -0.64 5.79 -15.59
N VAL A 48 0.69 5.86 -15.72
CA VAL A 48 1.60 6.50 -14.77
C VAL A 48 1.27 7.98 -14.57
N GLU A 49 0.95 8.72 -15.64
CA GLU A 49 0.60 10.15 -15.48
C GLU A 49 -0.69 10.36 -14.70
N LYS A 50 -1.68 9.48 -14.87
CA LYS A 50 -2.91 9.50 -14.06
C LYS A 50 -2.63 9.16 -12.61
N ALA A 51 -1.83 8.13 -12.35
CA ALA A 51 -1.42 7.75 -11.00
C ALA A 51 -0.63 8.87 -10.32
N LYS A 52 0.30 9.50 -11.03
CA LYS A 52 1.10 10.61 -10.52
C LYS A 52 0.22 11.81 -10.14
N LYS A 53 -0.73 12.18 -10.99
CA LYS A 53 -1.69 13.25 -10.70
C LYS A 53 -2.52 12.92 -9.46
N LEU A 54 -3.03 11.68 -9.37
CA LEU A 54 -3.75 11.20 -8.19
C LEU A 54 -2.91 11.33 -6.91
N PHE A 55 -1.65 10.92 -6.94
CA PHE A 55 -0.77 11.03 -5.76
C PHE A 55 -0.49 12.48 -5.36
N VAL A 56 -0.25 13.37 -6.31
CA VAL A 56 -0.02 14.80 -6.02
C VAL A 56 -1.25 15.43 -5.35
N GLU A 57 -2.44 15.16 -5.88
CA GLU A 57 -3.69 15.65 -5.29
C GLU A 57 -3.95 15.01 -3.92
N ALA A 58 -3.77 13.69 -3.78
CA ALA A 58 -3.98 12.97 -2.54
C ALA A 58 -3.04 13.45 -1.42
N VAL A 59 -1.75 13.65 -1.71
CA VAL A 59 -0.80 14.21 -0.74
C VAL A 59 -1.20 15.63 -0.34
N GLY A 60 -1.70 16.43 -1.29
CA GLY A 60 -2.23 17.77 -1.03
C GLY A 60 -3.42 17.76 -0.07
N GLU A 61 -4.37 16.84 -0.24
CA GLU A 61 -5.52 16.69 0.68
C GLU A 61 -5.12 16.11 2.04
N ILE A 62 -4.25 15.11 2.07
CA ILE A 62 -3.74 14.51 3.31
C ILE A 62 -3.05 15.59 4.16
N GLY A 63 -2.26 16.48 3.55
CA GLY A 63 -1.56 17.55 4.26
C GLY A 63 -2.45 18.62 4.90
N LYS A 64 -3.74 18.70 4.53
CA LYS A 64 -4.70 19.65 5.12
C LYS A 64 -5.31 19.16 6.44
N VAL A 65 -5.20 17.87 6.72
CA VAL A 65 -5.77 17.23 7.91
C VAL A 65 -4.69 17.13 8.98
N ASP A 66 -5.05 17.40 10.24
CA ASP A 66 -4.16 17.09 11.36
C ASP A 66 -4.25 15.60 11.69
N TRP A 67 -3.11 14.91 11.61
CA TRP A 67 -3.00 13.46 11.85
C TRP A 67 -2.39 13.14 13.23
N SER A 68 -2.15 14.14 14.07
CA SER A 68 -1.42 13.99 15.33
C SER A 68 -2.05 12.93 16.25
N ASP A 69 -3.38 12.93 16.36
CA ASP A 69 -4.12 11.99 17.21
C ASP A 69 -4.14 10.57 16.62
N GLU A 70 -4.39 10.43 15.32
CA GLU A 70 -4.31 9.15 14.59
C GLU A 70 -2.92 8.52 14.69
N ILE A 71 -1.86 9.30 14.47
CA ILE A 71 -0.47 8.82 14.57
C ILE A 71 -0.16 8.41 16.02
N ARG A 72 -0.63 9.18 17.01
CA ARG A 72 -0.46 8.84 18.43
C ARG A 72 -1.16 7.53 18.76
N LYS A 73 -2.39 7.34 18.30
CA LYS A 73 -3.17 6.11 18.49
C LYS A 73 -2.48 4.90 17.85
N MET A 74 -1.96 5.04 16.63
CA MET A 74 -1.22 3.96 15.95
C MET A 74 0.07 3.58 16.69
N LYS A 75 0.83 4.56 17.20
CA LYS A 75 2.03 4.30 18.02
C LYS A 75 1.71 3.59 19.34
N VAL A 76 0.60 3.96 19.99
CA VAL A 76 0.14 3.27 21.21
C VAL A 76 -0.24 1.83 20.90
N ASN A 77 -0.98 1.59 19.81
CA ASN A 77 -1.39 0.25 19.39
C ASN A 77 -0.19 -0.64 19.03
N CYS A 78 0.79 -0.11 18.30
CA CYS A 78 2.05 -0.79 17.98
C CYS A 78 2.76 -1.23 19.27
N ARG A 79 2.93 -0.33 20.24
CA ARG A 79 3.58 -0.64 21.53
C ARG A 79 2.80 -1.70 22.30
N ALA A 80 1.47 -1.58 22.37
CA ALA A 80 0.62 -2.58 23.03
C ALA A 80 0.75 -3.97 22.38
N ALA A 81 0.85 -4.04 21.05
CA ALA A 81 1.08 -5.29 20.33
C ALA A 81 2.47 -5.90 20.58
N ALA A 82 3.49 -5.07 20.82
CA ALA A 82 4.82 -5.54 21.20
C ALA A 82 4.86 -6.12 22.63
N TYR A 83 4.09 -5.55 23.57
CA TYR A 83 4.02 -6.02 24.95
C TYR A 83 3.03 -7.18 25.17
N ASN A 84 2.06 -7.37 24.28
CA ASN A 84 1.05 -8.42 24.38
C ASN A 84 1.24 -9.53 23.34
N GLN A 85 2.48 -9.81 22.95
CA GLN A 85 2.79 -11.04 22.21
C GLN A 85 2.27 -12.22 23.06
N PRO A 86 1.31 -13.03 22.58
CA PRO A 86 1.07 -14.31 23.19
C PRO A 86 2.43 -15.00 23.18
N SER A 87 2.90 -15.42 24.35
CA SER A 87 4.04 -16.32 24.44
C SER A 87 3.85 -17.43 23.43
N VAL A 88 4.59 -17.39 22.33
CA VAL A 88 4.67 -18.51 21.39
C VAL A 88 5.54 -19.55 22.08
N LEU A 89 4.95 -20.22 23.06
CA LEU A 89 5.45 -21.36 23.80
C LEU A 89 4.41 -22.46 23.63
N HIS A 90 4.86 -23.51 22.94
CA HIS A 90 4.19 -24.76 22.52
C HIS A 90 3.49 -24.74 21.17
#